data_AF-M2XPA4-F1
#
_entry.id   AF-M2XPA4-F1
#
_cell.length_a   1.000
_cell.length_b   1.000
_cell.length_c   1.000
_cell.angle_alpha   90.00
_cell.angle_beta   90.00
_cell.angle_gamma   90.00
#
_symmetry.space_group_name_H-M   'P 1'
#
loop_
_entity.id
_entity.type
_entity.pdbx_description
1 polymer ?
#
loop_
_entity_poly.entity_id
_entity_poly.type
_entity_poly.pdbx_seq_one_letter_code
_entity_poly.pdbx_strand_id
1 'polypeptide(L)'
;MLFCFQDFPVFSSQKGIQNLFSFNKSYSLCNRQRIVLKCIRYRSLSQGVSRKSWHCCLSQEPNKEMASSDCSPNIHSPLSEDSFQPITKVIKAGHKPQEWTTDPLGRSFVNPPVYHASTITFPTVEAYREAAKDYPFTGLWYGRHGTPTAWALEEAFAVIEGGYKACAVASGVAAINVSLLAFLKSGDHVLMTDAVYDPTRSFCEEFLKRFGVQVTYYDPIISAEELEKYLQDNTRIVFVESPASLSFEIQNISMLSKVAHQHGAIVMMDNTWGPTLFQPFEHGVDVSINAATKYIGGHSDLMLGLIACSKETYRPVKLSVKSLGCPPGPDDCYLALRGIRTLSVRLKQHEKNALAIAQWLEQQPQVAKVMHPALPSHPQHELWKRDFSGSSGLFGFQLKRHYSQRAVDNMLNHFKLFSMGFSRFERLRNGAHKKELL
;
A
#
# COMPACT_ATOMS: atom_id res chain seq x y z
N MET A 1 -16.84 -11.90 11.24
CA MET A 1 -17.05 -10.45 11.30
C MET A 1 -15.69 -9.80 11.15
N LEU A 2 -15.47 -9.01 10.10
CA LEU A 2 -14.19 -8.31 9.92
C LEU A 2 -14.26 -6.90 10.43
N PHE A 3 -13.23 -6.50 11.16
CA PHE A 3 -13.04 -5.11 11.55
C PHE A 3 -11.71 -4.64 10.96
N CYS A 4 -11.77 -3.62 10.11
CA CYS A 4 -10.57 -2.96 9.63
C CYS A 4 -10.35 -1.71 10.48
N PHE A 5 -9.32 -1.78 11.30
CA PHE A 5 -8.92 -0.71 12.21
C PHE A 5 -7.94 0.23 11.50
N GLN A 6 -8.40 0.89 10.44
CA GLN A 6 -7.53 1.70 9.56
C GLN A 6 -7.37 3.16 9.96
N ASP A 7 -8.12 3.69 10.94
CA ASP A 7 -7.87 5.01 11.51
C ASP A 7 -8.35 5.06 12.97
N PHE A 8 -7.45 5.31 13.91
CA PHE A 8 -7.83 5.63 15.29
C PHE A 8 -7.00 6.78 15.86
N PRO A 9 -7.58 7.62 16.73
CA PRO A 9 -6.81 8.49 17.60
C PRO A 9 -6.00 7.65 18.59
N VAL A 10 -4.82 8.15 18.95
CA VAL A 10 -3.89 7.54 19.91
C VAL A 10 -4.63 7.18 21.21
N PHE A 11 -4.79 5.89 21.50
CA PHE A 11 -5.25 5.43 22.82
C PHE A 11 -4.05 5.20 23.73
N SER A 12 -3.90 6.05 24.75
CA SER A 12 -2.78 6.01 25.69
C SER A 12 -2.98 5.02 26.87
N SER A 13 -4.11 4.31 26.97
CA SER A 13 -4.36 3.39 28.10
C SER A 13 -5.39 2.28 27.83
N GLN A 14 -5.23 1.14 28.52
CA GLN A 14 -6.18 0.00 28.55
C GLN A 14 -7.62 0.40 28.92
N LYS A 15 -7.81 1.49 29.70
CA LYS A 15 -9.15 2.01 30.05
C LYS A 15 -9.93 2.53 28.84
N GLY A 16 -9.26 2.96 27.78
CA GLY A 16 -9.92 3.36 26.52
C GLY A 16 -10.58 2.20 25.78
N ILE A 17 -9.99 1.00 25.88
CA ILE A 17 -10.46 -0.21 25.19
C ILE A 17 -11.72 -0.78 25.85
N GLN A 18 -11.81 -0.77 27.18
CA GLN A 18 -13.00 -1.25 27.90
C GLN A 18 -14.26 -0.41 27.63
N ASN A 19 -14.11 0.87 27.29
CA ASN A 19 -15.22 1.76 26.93
C ASN A 19 -15.76 1.52 25.50
N LEU A 20 -15.09 0.71 24.66
CA LEU A 20 -15.57 0.37 23.31
C LEU A 20 -16.79 -0.55 23.32
N PHE A 21 -16.98 -1.32 24.40
CA PHE A 21 -17.95 -2.43 24.45
C PHE A 21 -18.83 -2.44 25.70
N SER A 22 -18.85 -1.37 26.49
CA SER A 22 -19.68 -1.30 27.70
C SER A 22 -21.17 -1.21 27.35
N PHE A 23 -21.87 -2.33 27.50
CA PHE A 23 -23.33 -2.37 27.61
C PHE A 23 -23.76 -1.67 28.90
N ASN A 24 -24.59 -0.64 28.75
CA ASN A 24 -25.36 0.11 29.76
C ASN A 24 -24.93 -0.05 31.23
N LYS A 25 -24.27 0.98 31.76
CA LYS A 25 -24.65 1.57 33.06
C LYS A 25 -24.58 3.09 32.94
N SER A 26 -25.74 3.72 33.14
CA SER A 26 -25.92 5.16 33.20
C SER A 26 -24.93 5.81 34.16
N TYR A 27 -24.11 6.72 33.67
CA TYR A 27 -23.45 7.72 34.51
C TYR A 27 -23.57 9.09 33.83
N SER A 28 -24.51 9.87 34.38
CA SER A 28 -24.45 11.33 34.38
C SER A 28 -23.13 11.74 35.02
N LEU A 29 -22.33 12.56 34.31
CA LEU A 29 -21.39 13.48 34.93
C LEU A 29 -21.04 14.58 33.92
N CYS A 30 -21.68 15.72 34.15
CA CYS A 30 -21.27 17.03 33.70
C CYS A 30 -19.83 17.30 34.16
N ASN A 31 -18.92 17.65 33.24
CA ASN A 31 -17.85 18.58 33.60
C ASN A 31 -17.27 19.31 32.38
N ARG A 32 -17.24 20.63 32.53
CA ARG A 32 -16.76 21.64 31.60
C ARG A 32 -15.26 21.47 31.34
N GLN A 33 -14.85 21.46 30.08
CA GLN A 33 -13.50 21.89 29.70
C GLN A 33 -13.61 23.12 28.79
N ARG A 34 -13.16 24.25 29.32
CA ARG A 34 -12.99 25.52 28.61
C ARG A 34 -11.85 25.35 27.59
N ILE A 35 -12.16 25.47 26.31
CA ILE A 35 -11.18 25.65 25.25
C ILE A 35 -10.80 27.14 25.22
N VAL A 36 -9.52 27.44 25.44
CA VAL A 36 -8.93 28.76 25.20
C VAL A 36 -8.51 28.83 23.73
N LEU A 37 -9.37 29.39 22.88
CA LEU A 37 -9.02 29.79 21.52
C LEU A 37 -8.43 31.22 21.57
N LYS A 38 -7.11 31.35 21.41
CA LYS A 38 -6.49 32.63 21.10
C LYS A 38 -6.61 32.87 19.59
N CYS A 39 -7.59 33.68 19.20
CA CYS A 39 -7.67 34.26 17.87
C CYS A 39 -6.53 35.27 17.65
N ILE A 40 -5.64 34.99 16.68
CA ILE A 40 -4.79 36.04 16.10
C ILE A 40 -5.61 36.71 15.00
N ARG A 41 -6.10 37.92 15.29
CA ARG A 41 -6.70 38.81 14.29
C ARG A 41 -5.59 39.47 13.48
N TYR A 42 -5.54 39.21 12.18
CA TYR A 42 -4.87 40.08 11.22
C TYR A 42 -5.68 41.38 11.08
N ARG A 43 -5.08 42.52 11.41
CA ARG A 43 -5.59 43.85 11.03
C ARG A 43 -4.76 44.36 9.85
N SER A 44 -5.42 44.57 8.72
CA SER A 44 -4.91 45.39 7.62
C SER A 44 -4.79 46.85 8.07
N LEU A 45 -3.63 47.45 7.85
CA LEU A 45 -3.48 48.90 7.81
C LEU A 45 -2.68 49.25 6.56
N SER A 46 -3.41 49.53 5.49
CA SER A 46 -2.96 50.34 4.37
C SER A 46 -3.18 51.80 4.74
N GLN A 47 -2.13 52.60 4.86
CA GLN A 47 -2.09 54.03 4.53
C GLN A 47 -0.62 54.49 4.57
N GLY A 48 -0.13 54.99 3.43
CA GLY A 48 1.29 55.29 3.22
C GLY A 48 1.70 56.71 3.58
N VAL A 49 3.00 56.91 3.82
CA VAL A 49 3.71 58.20 3.66
C VAL A 49 5.19 57.93 3.32
N SER A 50 5.58 58.41 2.13
CA SER A 50 6.84 59.02 1.66
C SER A 50 8.26 58.49 2.00
N ARG A 51 9.08 58.43 0.93
CA ARG A 51 10.54 58.27 0.85
C ARG A 51 11.33 59.13 1.86
N LYS A 52 12.35 58.54 2.50
CA LYS A 52 13.71 59.12 2.61
C LYS A 52 14.73 58.12 3.18
N SER A 53 15.89 58.15 2.54
CA SER A 53 17.18 57.55 2.85
C SER A 53 17.61 57.60 4.31
N TRP A 54 18.23 56.51 4.79
CA TRP A 54 19.15 56.55 5.93
C TRP A 54 20.46 55.85 5.56
N HIS A 55 21.45 56.68 5.24
CA HIS A 55 22.88 56.38 5.35
C HIS A 55 23.34 56.74 6.77
N CYS A 56 24.09 55.84 7.42
CA CYS A 56 25.14 56.09 8.40
C CYS A 56 25.67 54.70 8.85
N CYS A 57 26.94 54.37 8.94
CA CYS A 57 28.21 55.03 8.65
C CYS A 57 29.25 53.89 8.58
N LEU A 58 30.13 53.90 7.58
CA LEU A 58 31.32 53.04 7.51
C LEU A 58 32.51 53.83 8.06
N SER A 59 33.19 53.31 9.08
CA SER A 59 34.64 53.50 9.24
C SER A 59 35.21 52.50 10.26
N GLN A 60 35.89 51.48 9.76
CA GLN A 60 37.09 50.92 10.37
C GLN A 60 37.76 49.99 9.36
N GLU A 61 39.03 50.26 9.08
CA GLU A 61 39.88 49.52 8.14
C GLU A 61 40.07 48.05 8.59
N PRO A 62 40.19 47.08 7.67
CA PRO A 62 40.46 45.71 8.05
C PRO A 62 41.92 45.53 8.45
N ASN A 63 42.15 45.15 9.71
CA ASN A 63 43.44 44.61 10.16
C ASN A 63 43.80 43.38 9.32
N LYS A 64 44.90 43.50 8.58
CA LYS A 64 45.61 42.38 7.93
C LYS A 64 46.33 41.59 9.02
N GLU A 65 45.65 40.61 9.62
CA GLU A 65 46.29 39.49 10.32
C GLU A 65 45.21 38.51 10.81
N MET A 66 44.77 37.59 9.93
CA MET A 66 44.23 36.26 10.26
C MET A 66 43.90 35.52 8.95
N ALA A 67 44.92 35.31 8.13
CA ALA A 67 44.87 34.34 7.05
C ALA A 67 45.30 32.97 7.62
N SER A 68 44.34 32.16 8.07
CA SER A 68 44.38 30.68 8.09
C SER A 68 43.31 30.12 9.03
N SER A 69 42.08 30.03 8.53
CA SER A 69 41.26 28.85 8.79
C SER A 69 40.29 28.72 7.62
N ASP A 70 40.51 27.68 6.83
CA ASP A 70 39.68 27.29 5.70
C ASP A 70 38.34 26.78 6.26
N CYS A 71 37.44 27.70 6.55
CA CYS A 71 36.04 27.40 6.84
C CYS A 71 35.23 27.44 5.54
N SER A 72 35.71 26.72 4.53
CA SER A 72 34.83 26.24 3.47
C SER A 72 33.75 25.37 4.14
N PRO A 73 32.44 25.66 4.01
CA PRO A 73 31.44 24.72 4.49
C PRO A 73 31.72 23.41 3.77
N ASN A 74 32.10 22.38 4.52
CA ASN A 74 32.12 21.01 4.04
C ASN A 74 30.68 20.67 3.63
N ILE A 75 30.32 21.00 2.39
CA ILE A 75 29.14 20.47 1.74
C ILE A 75 29.47 18.99 1.60
N HIS A 76 29.06 18.21 2.59
CA HIS A 76 29.24 16.77 2.59
C HIS A 76 28.85 16.25 1.21
N SER A 77 29.77 15.53 0.57
CA SER A 77 29.45 14.81 -0.65
C SER A 77 28.18 13.98 -0.40
N PRO A 78 27.18 14.03 -1.29
CA PRO A 78 25.94 13.31 -1.07
C PRO A 78 26.27 11.83 -0.88
N LEU A 79 25.79 11.25 0.22
CA LEU A 79 25.87 9.81 0.46
C LEU A 79 25.25 9.09 -0.74
N SER A 80 25.91 8.03 -1.22
CA SER A 80 25.35 7.18 -2.29
C SER A 80 24.00 6.62 -1.81
N GLU A 81 22.97 6.69 -2.66
CA GLU A 81 21.64 6.15 -2.35
C GLU A 81 21.68 4.66 -1.98
N ASP A 82 22.66 3.92 -2.49
CA ASP A 82 22.87 2.51 -2.18
C ASP A 82 23.16 2.27 -0.69
N SER A 83 23.77 3.25 -0.01
CA SER A 83 24.14 3.19 1.41
C SER A 83 22.96 3.38 2.38
N PHE A 84 21.80 3.82 1.87
CA PHE A 84 20.65 4.08 2.73
C PHE A 84 19.97 2.80 3.19
N GLN A 85 19.51 2.81 4.44
CA GLN A 85 18.60 1.80 4.96
C GLN A 85 17.27 1.81 4.18
N PRO A 86 16.54 0.69 4.05
CA PRO A 86 15.33 0.59 3.23
C PRO A 86 14.31 1.70 3.52
N ILE A 87 14.02 1.99 4.80
CA ILE A 87 13.08 3.05 5.16
C ILE A 87 13.53 4.44 4.70
N THR A 88 14.83 4.71 4.70
CA THR A 88 15.39 5.97 4.20
C THR A 88 15.27 6.03 2.68
N LYS A 89 15.51 4.91 1.97
CA LYS A 89 15.28 4.81 0.52
C LYS A 89 13.82 5.10 0.19
N VAL A 90 12.87 4.56 0.95
CA VAL A 90 11.43 4.82 0.78
C VAL A 90 11.06 6.30 1.01
N ILE A 91 11.70 7.01 1.95
CA ILE A 91 11.46 8.46 2.16
C ILE A 91 12.08 9.30 1.04
N LYS A 92 13.23 8.87 0.50
CA LYS A 92 13.95 9.57 -0.56
C LYS A 92 13.41 9.27 -1.96
N ALA A 93 12.72 8.16 -2.14
CA ALA A 93 12.20 7.76 -3.45
C ALA A 93 11.32 8.85 -4.07
N GLY A 94 11.56 9.13 -5.35
CA GLY A 94 10.93 10.22 -6.09
C GLY A 94 11.57 11.60 -5.92
N HIS A 95 12.52 11.77 -4.99
CA HIS A 95 13.33 12.98 -4.89
C HIS A 95 14.48 12.88 -5.89
N LYS A 96 14.37 13.59 -7.03
CA LYS A 96 15.37 13.60 -8.11
C LYS A 96 15.96 15.00 -8.30
N PRO A 97 16.96 15.39 -7.48
CA PRO A 97 17.57 16.72 -7.54
C PRO A 97 18.09 17.11 -8.92
N GLN A 98 18.62 16.14 -9.66
CA GLN A 98 19.26 16.36 -10.95
C GLN A 98 18.25 16.47 -12.10
N GLU A 99 16.97 16.19 -11.85
CA GLU A 99 15.95 16.10 -12.90
C GLU A 99 14.86 17.16 -12.72
N TRP A 100 14.12 17.13 -11.62
CA TRP A 100 12.91 17.94 -11.46
C TRP A 100 12.61 18.43 -10.03
N THR A 101 13.44 18.12 -9.04
CA THR A 101 13.19 18.60 -7.66
C THR A 101 14.08 19.76 -7.23
N THR A 102 15.14 20.11 -7.95
CA THR A 102 16.08 21.16 -7.54
C THR A 102 16.32 22.17 -8.66
N ASP A 103 16.41 23.44 -8.31
CA ASP A 103 16.72 24.52 -9.24
C ASP A 103 18.23 24.67 -9.49
N PRO A 104 18.67 25.49 -10.46
CA PRO A 104 20.09 25.68 -10.74
C PRO A 104 20.93 26.27 -9.59
N LEU A 105 20.30 26.82 -8.55
CA LEU A 105 20.94 27.36 -7.36
C LEU A 105 20.99 26.34 -6.20
N GLY A 106 20.52 25.11 -6.41
CA GLY A 106 20.51 24.06 -5.39
C GLY A 106 19.33 24.11 -4.42
N ARG A 107 18.32 24.95 -4.66
CA ARG A 107 17.09 24.99 -3.84
C ARG A 107 16.15 23.89 -4.28
N SER A 108 15.64 23.10 -3.33
CA SER A 108 14.93 21.86 -3.64
C SER A 108 13.53 21.79 -3.00
N PHE A 109 12.58 21.21 -3.72
CA PHE A 109 11.28 20.81 -3.18
C PHE A 109 11.40 19.50 -2.40
N VAL A 110 10.71 19.40 -1.26
CA VAL A 110 10.70 18.17 -0.45
C VAL A 110 9.87 17.07 -1.13
N ASN A 111 8.69 17.42 -1.61
CA ASN A 111 7.84 16.50 -2.38
C ASN A 111 7.98 16.83 -3.88
N PRO A 112 7.93 15.82 -4.77
CA PRO A 112 7.97 16.09 -6.20
C PRO A 112 6.75 16.92 -6.63
N PRO A 113 6.88 17.76 -7.67
CA PRO A 113 5.74 18.48 -8.25
C PRO A 113 4.66 17.51 -8.77
N VAL A 114 3.43 18.00 -8.85
CA VAL A 114 2.31 17.29 -9.49
C VAL A 114 2.24 17.72 -10.95
N TYR A 115 2.48 16.78 -11.87
CA TYR A 115 2.44 17.04 -13.31
C TYR A 115 1.07 16.65 -13.89
N HIS A 116 0.21 17.64 -14.13
CA HIS A 116 -1.03 17.49 -14.89
C HIS A 116 -0.75 17.58 -16.39
N ALA A 117 -0.60 16.44 -17.05
CA ALA A 117 -0.34 16.41 -18.49
C ALA A 117 -1.00 15.21 -19.16
N SER A 118 -1.55 15.44 -20.35
CA SER A 118 -1.85 14.40 -21.33
C SER A 118 -0.83 14.49 -22.47
N THR A 119 -0.84 15.60 -23.19
CA THR A 119 0.08 15.89 -24.29
C THR A 119 1.47 16.25 -23.77
N ILE A 120 2.48 15.55 -24.28
CA ILE A 120 3.89 15.90 -24.13
C ILE A 120 4.37 16.42 -25.48
N THR A 121 5.06 17.55 -25.48
CA THR A 121 5.59 18.16 -26.70
C THR A 121 7.02 17.70 -26.96
N PHE A 122 7.37 17.55 -28.23
CA PHE A 122 8.74 17.24 -28.68
C PHE A 122 9.29 18.46 -29.41
N PRO A 123 10.50 18.94 -29.07
CA PRO A 123 11.06 20.14 -29.70
C PRO A 123 11.49 19.89 -31.16
N THR A 124 11.82 18.64 -31.51
CA THR A 124 12.23 18.25 -32.86
C THR A 124 11.74 16.84 -33.21
N VAL A 125 11.76 16.50 -34.49
CA VAL A 125 11.43 15.14 -34.97
C VAL A 125 12.46 14.12 -34.48
N GLU A 126 13.72 14.54 -34.33
CA GLU A 126 14.80 13.72 -33.77
C GLU A 126 14.49 13.32 -32.32
N ALA A 127 14.05 14.27 -31.49
CA ALA A 127 13.64 13.99 -30.12
C ALA A 127 12.46 13.01 -30.04
N TYR A 128 11.48 13.16 -30.94
CA TYR A 128 10.37 12.21 -31.06
C TYR A 128 10.85 10.81 -31.44
N ARG A 129 11.71 10.70 -32.47
CA ARG A 129 12.25 9.42 -32.93
C ARG A 129 13.10 8.73 -31.87
N GLU A 130 13.87 9.49 -31.10
CA GLU A 130 14.65 8.96 -29.99
C GLU A 130 13.75 8.36 -28.91
N ALA A 131 12.75 9.12 -28.45
CA ALA A 131 11.79 8.66 -27.45
C ALA A 131 10.99 7.42 -27.93
N ALA A 132 10.79 7.26 -29.24
CA ALA A 132 10.06 6.13 -29.80
C ALA A 132 10.80 4.78 -29.70
N LYS A 133 12.14 4.79 -29.56
CA LYS A 133 12.97 3.58 -29.56
C LYS A 133 12.71 2.65 -28.38
N ASP A 134 12.39 3.22 -27.22
CA ASP A 134 12.15 2.47 -25.98
C ASP A 134 10.79 2.80 -25.36
N TYR A 135 9.84 3.25 -26.18
CA TYR A 135 8.46 3.46 -25.77
C TYR A 135 7.77 2.12 -25.42
N PRO A 136 7.00 2.00 -24.30
CA PRO A 136 6.64 3.00 -23.28
C PRO A 136 7.49 2.94 -21.99
N PHE A 137 8.75 2.51 -22.07
CA PHE A 137 9.54 2.12 -20.91
C PHE A 137 10.36 3.24 -20.28
N THR A 138 10.73 4.27 -21.05
CA THR A 138 11.58 5.37 -20.58
C THR A 138 11.11 6.73 -21.11
N GLY A 139 11.38 7.76 -20.31
CA GLY A 139 11.21 9.16 -20.71
C GLY A 139 9.75 9.63 -20.87
N LEU A 140 9.61 10.91 -21.20
CA LEU A 140 8.32 11.54 -21.45
C LEU A 140 7.81 11.15 -22.85
N TRP A 141 6.54 10.76 -22.94
CA TRP A 141 5.92 10.43 -24.23
C TRP A 141 4.47 10.91 -24.33
N TYR A 142 3.63 10.46 -23.41
CA TYR A 142 2.22 10.84 -23.29
C TYR A 142 1.78 10.53 -21.87
N GLY A 143 1.00 11.41 -21.24
CA GLY A 143 0.70 11.34 -19.80
C GLY A 143 0.08 10.03 -19.32
N ARG A 144 -0.62 9.30 -20.22
CA ARG A 144 -1.13 7.95 -19.94
C ARG A 144 -0.03 6.94 -19.57
N HIS A 145 1.20 7.14 -20.02
CA HIS A 145 2.32 6.22 -19.78
C HIS A 145 3.17 6.60 -18.57
N GLY A 146 2.73 7.63 -17.85
CA GLY A 146 3.37 8.13 -16.65
C GLY A 146 3.90 9.54 -16.82
N THR A 147 4.06 10.18 -15.67
CA THR A 147 4.67 11.49 -15.49
C THR A 147 5.71 11.35 -14.37
N PRO A 148 6.58 12.35 -14.17
CA PRO A 148 7.53 12.32 -13.06
C PRO A 148 6.91 12.02 -11.69
N THR A 149 5.68 12.49 -11.44
CA THR A 149 4.94 12.20 -10.19
C THR A 149 4.59 10.71 -10.07
N ALA A 150 4.14 10.08 -11.17
CA ALA A 150 3.83 8.66 -11.17
C ALA A 150 5.09 7.79 -11.09
N TRP A 151 6.15 8.15 -11.82
CA TRP A 151 7.42 7.42 -11.77
C TRP A 151 8.07 7.47 -10.38
N ALA A 152 8.00 8.62 -9.71
CA ALA A 152 8.42 8.76 -8.32
C ALA A 152 7.71 7.76 -7.38
N LEU A 153 6.41 7.54 -7.58
CA LEU A 153 5.64 6.55 -6.84
C LEU A 153 6.00 5.10 -7.24
N GLU A 154 6.15 4.83 -8.54
CA GLU A 154 6.55 3.52 -9.05
C GLU A 154 7.94 3.12 -8.50
N GLU A 155 8.92 4.02 -8.49
CA GLU A 155 10.24 3.80 -7.89
C GLU A 155 10.14 3.54 -6.38
N ALA A 156 9.37 4.35 -5.65
CA ALA A 156 9.18 4.16 -4.21
C ALA A 156 8.58 2.79 -3.89
N PHE A 157 7.60 2.35 -4.67
CA PHE A 157 6.94 1.07 -4.47
C PHE A 157 7.84 -0.12 -4.82
N ALA A 158 8.63 -0.02 -5.89
CA ALA A 158 9.63 -1.04 -6.22
C ALA A 158 10.61 -1.26 -5.05
N VAL A 159 11.06 -0.19 -4.39
CA VAL A 159 11.90 -0.26 -3.19
C VAL A 159 11.16 -0.89 -2.00
N ILE A 160 9.89 -0.55 -1.77
CA ILE A 160 9.07 -1.09 -0.66
C ILE A 160 8.93 -2.61 -0.75
N GLU A 161 8.69 -3.12 -1.97
CA GLU A 161 8.44 -4.54 -2.21
C GLU A 161 9.74 -5.33 -2.43
N GLY A 162 10.87 -4.67 -2.73
CA GLY A 162 12.11 -5.33 -3.13
C GLY A 162 12.14 -5.76 -4.61
N GLY A 163 11.32 -5.12 -5.45
CA GLY A 163 11.18 -5.43 -6.88
C GLY A 163 12.14 -4.65 -7.78
N TYR A 164 12.23 -5.05 -9.05
CA TYR A 164 13.07 -4.39 -10.06
C TYR A 164 12.51 -3.02 -10.47
N LYS A 165 11.23 -2.98 -10.87
CA LYS A 165 10.49 -1.76 -11.25
C LYS A 165 9.01 -1.97 -10.96
N ALA A 166 8.25 -0.88 -10.93
CA ALA A 166 6.81 -0.94 -10.70
C ALA A 166 5.99 -0.19 -11.76
N CYS A 167 4.68 -0.45 -11.77
CA CYS A 167 3.68 0.26 -12.54
C CYS A 167 2.56 0.76 -11.62
N ALA A 168 2.02 1.95 -11.90
CA ALA A 168 0.83 2.48 -11.23
C ALA A 168 -0.41 2.44 -12.14
N VAL A 169 -1.56 2.09 -11.56
CA VAL A 169 -2.87 1.99 -12.25
C VAL A 169 -4.00 2.53 -11.39
N ALA A 170 -5.17 2.74 -11.99
CA ALA A 170 -6.31 3.45 -11.38
C ALA A 170 -6.95 2.79 -10.14
N SER A 171 -6.67 1.51 -9.85
CA SER A 171 -7.18 0.83 -8.64
C SER A 171 -6.47 -0.49 -8.37
N GLY A 172 -6.61 -1.05 -7.17
CA GLY A 172 -6.12 -2.40 -6.84
C GLY A 172 -6.67 -3.48 -7.78
N VAL A 173 -7.97 -3.45 -8.10
CA VAL A 173 -8.56 -4.40 -9.07
C VAL A 173 -7.98 -4.23 -10.47
N ALA A 174 -7.72 -2.99 -10.90
CA ALA A 174 -7.02 -2.76 -12.17
C ALA A 174 -5.60 -3.36 -12.14
N ALA A 175 -4.90 -3.30 -11.00
CA ALA A 175 -3.56 -3.88 -10.86
C ALA A 175 -3.59 -5.40 -11.02
N ILE A 176 -4.58 -6.06 -10.41
CA ILE A 176 -4.81 -7.50 -10.55
C ILE A 176 -5.12 -7.86 -12.00
N ASN A 177 -6.11 -7.20 -12.61
CA ASN A 177 -6.57 -7.52 -13.95
C ASN A 177 -5.47 -7.32 -15.00
N VAL A 178 -4.72 -6.22 -14.91
CA VAL A 178 -3.63 -5.91 -15.84
C VAL A 178 -2.50 -6.94 -15.71
N SER A 179 -2.17 -7.34 -14.48
CA SER A 179 -1.13 -8.33 -14.22
C SER A 179 -1.51 -9.69 -14.77
N LEU A 180 -2.73 -10.16 -14.51
CA LEU A 180 -3.25 -11.42 -15.07
C LEU A 180 -3.25 -11.39 -16.60
N LEU A 181 -3.81 -10.34 -17.21
CA LEU A 181 -3.89 -10.21 -18.67
C LEU A 181 -2.53 -10.00 -19.35
N ALA A 182 -1.46 -9.70 -18.61
CA ALA A 182 -0.12 -9.60 -19.17
C ALA A 182 0.45 -10.96 -19.61
N PHE A 183 -0.06 -12.07 -19.06
CA PHE A 183 0.49 -13.42 -19.28
C PHE A 183 -0.55 -14.45 -19.72
N LEU A 184 -1.83 -14.09 -19.78
CA LEU A 184 -2.91 -15.02 -20.10
C LEU A 184 -3.47 -14.78 -21.50
N LYS A 185 -3.74 -15.87 -22.20
CA LYS A 185 -4.54 -15.94 -23.42
C LYS A 185 -5.53 -17.10 -23.33
N SER A 186 -6.44 -17.15 -24.31
CA SER A 186 -7.39 -18.26 -24.44
C SER A 186 -6.67 -19.62 -24.42
N GLY A 187 -7.19 -20.56 -23.62
CA GLY A 187 -6.62 -21.88 -23.40
C GLY A 187 -5.62 -21.99 -22.24
N ASP A 188 -5.13 -20.88 -21.68
CA ASP A 188 -4.28 -20.92 -20.49
C ASP A 188 -5.08 -21.20 -19.22
N HIS A 189 -4.37 -21.64 -18.18
CA HIS A 189 -4.91 -21.95 -16.86
C HIS A 189 -4.28 -21.09 -15.76
N VAL A 190 -5.11 -20.63 -14.82
CA VAL A 190 -4.73 -19.95 -13.59
C VAL A 190 -5.09 -20.82 -12.39
N LEU A 191 -4.12 -21.09 -11.52
CA LEU A 191 -4.34 -21.71 -10.23
C LEU A 191 -4.42 -20.62 -9.16
N MET A 192 -5.58 -20.44 -8.54
CA MET A 192 -5.91 -19.31 -7.67
C MET A 192 -6.15 -19.78 -6.24
N THR A 193 -5.70 -19.05 -5.23
CA THR A 193 -6.09 -19.36 -3.84
C THR A 193 -7.60 -19.19 -3.65
N ASP A 194 -8.26 -20.09 -2.92
CA ASP A 194 -9.71 -20.06 -2.74
C ASP A 194 -10.16 -18.86 -1.89
N ALA A 195 -9.32 -18.41 -0.95
CA ALA A 195 -9.58 -17.24 -0.10
C ALA A 195 -8.98 -15.94 -0.69
N VAL A 196 -9.10 -15.76 -2.00
CA VAL A 196 -8.73 -14.53 -2.71
C VAL A 196 -9.80 -13.45 -2.54
N TYR A 197 -9.41 -12.18 -2.63
CA TYR A 197 -10.31 -11.04 -2.67
C TYR A 197 -11.46 -11.21 -3.68
N ASP A 198 -12.70 -10.97 -3.23
CA ASP A 198 -13.94 -11.25 -3.99
C ASP A 198 -13.93 -10.69 -5.44
N PRO A 199 -13.56 -9.42 -5.70
CA PRO A 199 -13.43 -8.90 -7.07
C PRO A 199 -12.43 -9.65 -7.96
N THR A 200 -11.36 -10.21 -7.39
CA THR A 200 -10.42 -11.06 -8.14
C THR A 200 -11.10 -12.34 -8.58
N ARG A 201 -11.87 -12.98 -7.69
CA ARG A 201 -12.68 -14.15 -8.02
C ARG A 201 -13.73 -13.83 -9.08
N SER A 202 -14.47 -12.73 -8.94
CA SER A 202 -15.43 -12.29 -9.96
C SER A 202 -14.77 -12.05 -11.31
N PHE A 203 -13.59 -11.42 -11.34
CA PHE A 203 -12.87 -11.23 -12.60
C PHE A 203 -12.49 -12.58 -13.25
N CYS A 204 -12.07 -13.57 -12.46
CA CYS A 204 -11.76 -14.90 -12.95
C CYS A 204 -12.99 -15.62 -13.53
N GLU A 205 -14.08 -15.68 -12.76
CA GLU A 205 -15.28 -16.44 -13.14
C GLU A 205 -16.12 -15.76 -14.22
N GLU A 206 -16.16 -14.43 -14.22
CA GLU A 206 -17.06 -13.68 -15.10
C GLU A 206 -16.33 -13.11 -16.31
N PHE A 207 -15.07 -12.67 -16.18
CA PHE A 207 -14.33 -12.06 -17.28
C PHE A 207 -13.40 -13.07 -17.96
N LEU A 208 -12.42 -13.63 -17.25
CA LEU A 208 -11.40 -14.52 -17.84
C LEU A 208 -12.01 -15.76 -18.49
N LYS A 209 -13.01 -16.37 -17.84
CA LYS A 209 -13.76 -17.52 -18.36
C LYS A 209 -14.41 -17.25 -19.72
N ARG A 210 -14.95 -16.04 -19.95
CA ARG A 210 -15.52 -15.64 -21.25
C ARG A 210 -14.48 -15.57 -22.36
N PHE A 211 -13.22 -15.32 -22.02
CA PHE A 211 -12.09 -15.28 -22.96
C PHE A 211 -11.39 -16.64 -23.10
N GLY A 212 -11.94 -17.71 -22.52
CA GLY A 212 -11.43 -19.07 -22.64
C GLY A 212 -10.23 -19.38 -21.75
N VAL A 213 -9.96 -18.56 -20.73
CA VAL A 213 -8.99 -18.89 -19.68
C VAL A 213 -9.65 -19.79 -18.65
N GLN A 214 -8.97 -20.87 -18.27
CA GLN A 214 -9.41 -21.79 -17.23
C GLN A 214 -8.93 -21.33 -15.87
N VAL A 215 -9.73 -21.54 -14.83
CA VAL A 215 -9.36 -21.19 -13.46
C VAL A 215 -9.74 -22.34 -12.54
N THR A 216 -8.79 -22.78 -11.71
CA THR A 216 -9.06 -23.69 -10.60
C THR A 216 -8.63 -23.04 -9.29
N TYR A 217 -9.27 -23.46 -8.20
CA TYR A 217 -9.04 -22.91 -6.87
C TYR A 217 -8.44 -23.95 -5.94
N TYR A 218 -7.48 -23.52 -5.12
CA TYR A 218 -6.80 -24.37 -4.14
C TYR A 218 -6.97 -23.83 -2.71
N ASP A 219 -6.94 -24.73 -1.74
CA ASP A 219 -7.03 -24.38 -0.32
C ASP A 219 -5.83 -23.52 0.14
N PRO A 220 -6.00 -22.37 0.81
CA PRO A 220 -4.90 -21.53 1.25
C PRO A 220 -3.82 -22.22 2.11
N ILE A 221 -4.14 -23.34 2.78
CA ILE A 221 -3.18 -24.13 3.59
C ILE A 221 -2.73 -25.43 2.91
N ILE A 222 -2.85 -25.51 1.58
CA ILE A 222 -2.48 -26.69 0.79
C ILE A 222 -1.02 -27.11 0.99
N SER A 223 -0.78 -28.42 0.95
CA SER A 223 0.57 -29.00 0.91
C SER A 223 1.20 -28.89 -0.49
N ALA A 224 2.52 -29.09 -0.58
CA ALA A 224 3.22 -29.09 -1.87
C ALA A 224 2.67 -30.20 -2.79
N GLU A 225 2.51 -31.41 -2.24
CA GLU A 225 2.05 -32.60 -2.94
C GLU A 225 0.61 -32.47 -3.43
N GLU A 226 -0.22 -31.72 -2.71
CA GLU A 226 -1.59 -31.44 -3.15
C GLU A 226 -1.62 -30.35 -4.22
N LEU A 227 -0.82 -29.29 -4.08
CA LEU A 227 -0.75 -28.22 -5.08
C LEU A 227 -0.34 -28.77 -6.46
N GLU A 228 0.64 -29.68 -6.50
CA GLU A 228 1.09 -30.35 -7.74
C GLU A 228 -0.07 -31.00 -8.51
N LYS A 229 -1.08 -31.53 -7.82
CA LYS A 229 -2.25 -32.18 -8.46
C LYS A 229 -3.18 -31.20 -9.17
N TYR A 230 -3.11 -29.91 -8.83
CA TYR A 230 -3.89 -28.86 -9.49
C TYR A 230 -3.16 -28.22 -10.66
N LEU A 231 -1.84 -28.42 -10.76
CA LEU A 231 -1.04 -27.90 -11.87
C LEU A 231 -1.31 -28.71 -13.14
N GLN A 232 -1.31 -28.01 -14.26
CA GLN A 232 -1.61 -28.51 -15.60
C GLN A 232 -0.53 -27.98 -16.56
N ASP A 233 -0.34 -28.63 -17.70
CA ASP A 233 0.66 -28.21 -18.71
C ASP A 233 0.42 -26.77 -19.24
N ASN A 234 -0.84 -26.32 -19.20
CA ASN A 234 -1.26 -24.97 -19.57
C ASN A 234 -1.36 -24.01 -18.36
N THR A 235 -0.98 -24.41 -17.14
CA THR A 235 -0.89 -23.46 -16.02
C THR A 235 0.15 -22.40 -16.34
N ARG A 236 -0.24 -21.14 -16.27
CA ARG A 236 0.67 -20.00 -16.46
C ARG A 236 0.90 -19.20 -15.20
N ILE A 237 -0.09 -19.17 -14.31
CA ILE A 237 -0.06 -18.35 -13.11
C ILE A 237 -0.51 -19.19 -11.92
N VAL A 238 0.27 -19.12 -10.84
CA VAL A 238 -0.20 -19.42 -9.48
C VAL A 238 -0.42 -18.08 -8.77
N PHE A 239 -1.65 -17.80 -8.37
CA PHE A 239 -2.02 -16.54 -7.72
C PHE A 239 -2.27 -16.76 -6.23
N VAL A 240 -1.51 -16.03 -5.41
CA VAL A 240 -1.46 -16.18 -3.95
C VAL A 240 -1.90 -14.88 -3.27
N GLU A 241 -2.47 -14.99 -2.07
CA GLU A 241 -2.85 -13.84 -1.23
C GLU A 241 -2.65 -14.23 0.25
N SER A 242 -1.71 -13.58 0.92
CA SER A 242 -1.32 -13.94 2.29
C SER A 242 -1.08 -12.68 3.13
N PRO A 243 -1.82 -12.48 4.24
CA PRO A 243 -2.92 -13.30 4.72
C PRO A 243 -4.13 -13.30 3.78
N ALA A 244 -4.87 -14.39 3.74
CA ALA A 244 -6.02 -14.54 2.87
C ALA A 244 -7.17 -13.59 3.22
N SER A 245 -7.93 -13.17 2.19
CA SER A 245 -9.05 -12.24 2.34
C SER A 245 -10.12 -12.81 3.28
N LEU A 246 -10.47 -12.04 4.30
CA LEU A 246 -11.51 -12.31 5.31
C LEU A 246 -11.26 -13.47 6.28
N SER A 247 -10.49 -14.48 5.89
CA SER A 247 -10.25 -15.68 6.69
C SER A 247 -8.84 -15.73 7.32
N PHE A 248 -7.91 -14.91 6.82
CA PHE A 248 -6.58 -14.63 7.38
C PHE A 248 -5.63 -15.83 7.48
N GLU A 249 -5.85 -16.89 6.70
CA GLU A 249 -4.88 -17.96 6.54
C GLU A 249 -3.55 -17.39 6.02
N ILE A 250 -2.45 -17.93 6.53
CA ILE A 250 -1.10 -17.59 6.08
C ILE A 250 -0.64 -18.73 5.18
N GLN A 251 -0.26 -18.37 3.95
CA GLN A 251 0.22 -19.32 2.96
C GLN A 251 1.74 -19.44 3.00
N ASN A 252 2.28 -20.63 2.72
CA ASN A 252 3.72 -20.83 2.64
C ASN A 252 4.24 -20.41 1.26
N ILE A 253 4.44 -19.12 1.06
CA ILE A 253 4.74 -18.52 -0.25
C ILE A 253 6.01 -19.11 -0.87
N SER A 254 7.09 -19.27 -0.11
CA SER A 254 8.32 -19.88 -0.64
C SER A 254 8.11 -21.30 -1.17
N MET A 255 7.24 -22.09 -0.52
CA MET A 255 6.90 -23.43 -0.99
C MET A 255 6.05 -23.35 -2.27
N LEU A 256 4.99 -22.54 -2.26
CA LEU A 256 4.11 -22.38 -3.42
C LEU A 256 4.88 -21.89 -4.65
N SER A 257 5.77 -20.92 -4.47
CA SER A 257 6.59 -20.38 -5.55
C SER A 257 7.51 -21.43 -6.14
N LYS A 258 8.18 -22.22 -5.28
CA LYS A 258 9.05 -23.31 -5.73
C LYS A 258 8.30 -24.33 -6.60
N VAL A 259 7.12 -24.77 -6.16
CA VAL A 259 6.31 -25.76 -6.89
C VAL A 259 5.77 -25.18 -8.21
N ALA A 260 5.34 -23.92 -8.20
CA ALA A 260 4.88 -23.20 -9.39
C ALA A 260 5.99 -23.10 -10.46
N HIS A 261 7.18 -22.66 -10.05
CA HIS A 261 8.33 -22.49 -10.94
C HIS A 261 8.82 -23.82 -11.53
N GLN A 262 8.74 -24.92 -10.79
CA GLN A 262 9.04 -26.26 -11.31
C GLN A 262 8.15 -26.66 -12.50
N HIS A 263 6.95 -26.08 -12.59
CA HIS A 263 6.00 -26.30 -13.68
C HIS A 263 5.97 -25.14 -14.71
N GLY A 264 6.92 -24.20 -14.62
CA GLY A 264 7.01 -23.07 -15.54
C GLY A 264 5.91 -22.01 -15.38
N ALA A 265 5.15 -22.04 -14.28
CA ALA A 265 4.18 -21.01 -13.95
C ALA A 265 4.84 -19.88 -13.16
N ILE A 266 4.42 -18.64 -13.41
CA ILE A 266 4.83 -17.49 -12.59
C ILE A 266 3.93 -17.33 -11.37
N VAL A 267 4.44 -16.68 -10.35
CA VAL A 267 3.74 -16.43 -9.09
C VAL A 267 3.34 -14.97 -9.01
N MET A 268 2.04 -14.71 -8.87
CA MET A 268 1.52 -13.38 -8.59
C MET A 268 0.97 -13.32 -7.18
N MET A 269 1.32 -12.28 -6.43
CA MET A 269 0.84 -12.10 -5.06
C MET A 269 0.06 -10.80 -4.93
N ASP A 270 -1.14 -10.87 -4.36
CA ASP A 270 -1.74 -9.70 -3.72
C ASP A 270 -1.10 -9.53 -2.33
N ASN A 271 -0.23 -8.52 -2.20
CA ASN A 271 0.47 -8.15 -0.97
C ASN A 271 -0.14 -6.90 -0.31
N THR A 272 -1.44 -6.64 -0.52
CA THR A 272 -2.13 -5.46 0.01
C THR A 272 -2.06 -5.36 1.55
N TRP A 273 -2.10 -6.50 2.25
CA TRP A 273 -2.02 -6.54 3.71
C TRP A 273 -0.59 -6.33 4.22
N GLY A 274 0.43 -6.71 3.43
CA GLY A 274 1.81 -6.82 3.87
C GLY A 274 2.82 -5.81 3.30
N PRO A 275 2.48 -4.61 2.77
CA PRO A 275 3.51 -3.72 2.24
C PRO A 275 4.51 -3.36 3.36
N THR A 276 5.81 -3.52 3.09
CA THR A 276 6.94 -3.44 4.07
C THR A 276 6.97 -4.52 5.16
N LEU A 277 5.90 -5.29 5.35
CA LEU A 277 5.81 -6.33 6.38
C LEU A 277 6.24 -7.71 5.87
N PHE A 278 5.98 -7.97 4.58
CA PHE A 278 6.37 -9.17 3.84
C PHE A 278 7.13 -8.74 2.58
N GLN A 279 8.21 -9.45 2.20
CA GLN A 279 9.08 -9.13 1.05
C GLN A 279 8.87 -10.16 -0.08
N PRO A 280 7.95 -9.94 -1.03
CA PRO A 280 7.49 -11.01 -1.93
C PRO A 280 8.59 -11.64 -2.77
N PHE A 281 9.51 -10.83 -3.29
CA PHE A 281 10.57 -11.31 -4.18
C PHE A 281 11.59 -12.20 -3.44
N GLU A 282 11.78 -12.03 -2.12
CA GLU A 282 12.60 -12.92 -1.31
C GLU A 282 11.98 -14.32 -1.15
N HIS A 283 10.66 -14.43 -1.33
CA HIS A 283 9.89 -15.68 -1.27
C HIS A 283 9.53 -16.24 -2.66
N GLY A 284 10.17 -15.75 -3.73
CA GLY A 284 10.01 -16.28 -5.09
C GLY A 284 8.77 -15.77 -5.84
N VAL A 285 8.14 -14.68 -5.39
CA VAL A 285 7.06 -14.03 -6.15
C VAL A 285 7.66 -13.30 -7.37
N ASP A 286 6.98 -13.39 -8.52
CA ASP A 286 7.41 -12.74 -9.76
C ASP A 286 6.73 -11.38 -10.01
N VAL A 287 5.50 -11.22 -9.49
CA VAL A 287 4.71 -9.98 -9.55
C VAL A 287 4.02 -9.75 -8.20
N SER A 288 4.34 -8.65 -7.53
CA SER A 288 3.66 -8.21 -6.31
C SER A 288 2.65 -7.10 -6.63
N ILE A 289 1.41 -7.29 -6.22
CA ILE A 289 0.27 -6.42 -6.48
C ILE A 289 -0.20 -5.81 -5.16
N ASN A 290 -0.51 -4.52 -5.17
CA ASN A 290 -1.00 -3.83 -3.99
C ASN A 290 -2.14 -2.88 -4.34
N ALA A 291 -3.26 -3.01 -3.61
CA ALA A 291 -4.28 -1.98 -3.59
C ALA A 291 -3.79 -0.81 -2.72
N ALA A 292 -3.08 0.14 -3.34
CA ALA A 292 -2.54 1.30 -2.66
C ALA A 292 -3.61 2.21 -2.03
N THR A 293 -4.88 2.04 -2.42
CA THR A 293 -6.07 2.52 -1.69
C THR A 293 -6.00 2.26 -0.17
N LYS A 294 -5.34 1.18 0.26
CA LYS A 294 -5.30 0.71 1.66
C LYS A 294 -4.15 1.36 2.44
N TYR A 295 -3.17 0.57 2.90
CA TYR A 295 -2.14 1.05 3.81
C TYR A 295 -1.18 2.06 3.18
N ILE A 296 -0.88 1.95 1.88
CA ILE A 296 -0.01 2.88 1.15
C ILE A 296 -0.59 4.30 1.18
N GLY A 297 -1.80 4.48 0.65
CA GLY A 297 -2.53 5.74 0.70
C GLY A 297 -2.85 6.15 2.13
N GLY A 298 -3.43 5.24 2.91
CA GLY A 298 -3.51 5.31 4.37
C GLY A 298 -4.51 6.33 4.94
N HIS A 299 -5.23 7.06 4.10
CA HIS A 299 -6.14 8.15 4.53
C HIS A 299 -7.54 8.04 3.91
N SER A 300 -7.85 6.94 3.22
CA SER A 300 -9.17 6.65 2.64
C SER A 300 -9.70 7.71 1.66
N ASP A 301 -8.82 8.36 0.92
CA ASP A 301 -9.11 9.51 0.06
C ASP A 301 -8.63 9.35 -1.39
N LEU A 302 -8.13 8.16 -1.76
CA LEU A 302 -7.65 7.85 -3.11
C LEU A 302 -8.00 6.42 -3.54
N MET A 303 -8.03 6.19 -4.85
CA MET A 303 -8.10 4.86 -5.47
C MET A 303 -6.87 4.66 -6.34
N LEU A 304 -6.05 3.65 -6.03
CA LEU A 304 -4.81 3.41 -6.75
C LEU A 304 -4.37 1.95 -6.60
N GLY A 305 -3.80 1.40 -7.65
CA GLY A 305 -3.15 0.09 -7.65
C GLY A 305 -1.68 0.22 -8.04
N LEU A 306 -0.83 -0.59 -7.42
CA LEU A 306 0.59 -0.66 -7.71
C LEU A 306 0.97 -2.11 -8.03
N ILE A 307 1.90 -2.27 -8.96
CA ILE A 307 2.41 -3.57 -9.40
C ILE A 307 3.93 -3.50 -9.40
N ALA A 308 4.60 -4.18 -8.47
CA ALA A 308 6.05 -4.37 -8.51
C ALA A 308 6.36 -5.66 -9.27
N CYS A 309 7.42 -5.64 -10.07
CA CYS A 309 7.77 -6.73 -10.97
C CYS A 309 9.22 -7.17 -10.75
N SER A 310 9.51 -8.44 -11.04
CA SER A 310 10.86 -8.89 -11.33
C SER A 310 11.36 -8.29 -12.64
N LYS A 311 12.63 -8.51 -12.97
CA LYS A 311 13.22 -7.99 -14.20
C LYS A 311 12.55 -8.60 -15.44
N GLU A 312 12.18 -9.87 -15.33
CA GLU A 312 11.59 -10.69 -16.38
C GLU A 312 10.12 -10.33 -16.63
N THR A 313 9.37 -9.96 -15.58
CA THR A 313 7.93 -9.68 -15.67
C THR A 313 7.60 -8.21 -15.94
N TYR A 314 8.53 -7.27 -15.69
CA TYR A 314 8.26 -5.83 -15.84
C TYR A 314 7.78 -5.44 -17.25
N ARG A 315 8.46 -5.92 -18.30
CA ARG A 315 8.11 -5.51 -19.68
C ARG A 315 6.73 -6.00 -20.11
N PRO A 316 6.36 -7.29 -19.94
CA PRO A 316 5.00 -7.76 -20.20
C PRO A 316 3.94 -6.97 -19.43
N VAL A 317 4.16 -6.73 -18.13
CA VAL A 317 3.21 -5.98 -17.30
C VAL A 317 3.06 -4.54 -17.78
N LYS A 318 4.14 -3.80 -18.03
CA LYS A 318 4.07 -2.40 -18.52
C LYS A 318 3.37 -2.31 -19.89
N LEU A 319 3.56 -3.29 -20.77
CA LEU A 319 2.85 -3.38 -22.05
C LEU A 319 1.35 -3.66 -21.87
N SER A 320 0.97 -4.47 -20.88
CA SER A 320 -0.42 -4.69 -20.50
C SER A 320 -1.06 -3.42 -19.94
N VAL A 321 -0.39 -2.71 -19.02
CA VAL A 321 -0.82 -1.40 -18.48
C VAL A 321 -1.07 -0.42 -19.62
N LYS A 322 -0.12 -0.31 -20.57
CA LYS A 322 -0.25 0.54 -21.75
C LYS A 322 -1.51 0.19 -22.56
N SER A 323 -1.72 -1.10 -22.82
CA SER A 323 -2.79 -1.59 -23.71
C SER A 323 -4.17 -1.42 -23.08
N LEU A 324 -4.30 -1.67 -21.78
CA LEU A 324 -5.56 -1.53 -21.05
C LEU A 324 -5.89 -0.07 -20.70
N GLY A 325 -4.89 0.81 -20.68
CA GLY A 325 -5.09 2.25 -20.68
C GLY A 325 -5.75 2.80 -19.42
N CYS A 326 -5.46 2.20 -18.25
CA CYS A 326 -6.03 2.57 -16.96
C CYS A 326 -5.03 3.28 -16.01
N PRO A 327 -4.45 4.44 -16.39
CA PRO A 327 -3.53 5.16 -15.52
C PRO A 327 -4.26 5.76 -14.31
N PRO A 328 -3.57 5.94 -13.17
CA PRO A 328 -4.09 6.72 -12.05
C PRO A 328 -4.04 8.24 -12.36
N GLY A 329 -4.79 9.03 -11.59
CA GLY A 329 -4.64 10.49 -11.60
C GLY A 329 -3.29 10.92 -11.01
N PRO A 330 -2.70 12.05 -11.47
CA PRO A 330 -1.45 12.55 -10.91
C PRO A 330 -1.59 13.00 -9.44
N ASP A 331 -2.76 13.49 -9.05
CA ASP A 331 -3.06 13.84 -7.65
C ASP A 331 -3.13 12.58 -6.76
N ASP A 332 -3.73 11.49 -7.23
CA ASP A 332 -3.75 10.20 -6.51
C ASP A 332 -2.32 9.65 -6.33
N CYS A 333 -1.48 9.79 -7.36
CA CYS A 333 -0.08 9.40 -7.27
C CYS A 333 0.67 10.20 -6.20
N TYR A 334 0.43 11.51 -6.16
CA TYR A 334 1.02 12.40 -5.17
C TYR A 334 0.54 12.07 -3.75
N LEU A 335 -0.76 11.84 -3.55
CA LEU A 335 -1.33 11.48 -2.26
C LEU A 335 -0.79 10.14 -1.76
N ALA A 336 -0.68 9.14 -2.63
CA ALA A 336 -0.08 7.85 -2.30
C ALA A 336 1.40 8.01 -1.89
N LEU A 337 2.18 8.79 -2.65
CA LEU A 337 3.57 9.07 -2.32
C LEU A 337 3.71 9.79 -0.96
N ARG A 338 2.80 10.71 -0.65
CA ARG A 338 2.71 11.36 0.67
C ARG A 338 2.35 10.36 1.77
N GLY A 339 1.42 9.45 1.51
CA GLY A 339 1.01 8.39 2.43
C GLY A 339 2.14 7.44 2.79
N ILE A 340 2.99 7.07 1.83
CA ILE A 340 4.18 6.22 2.02
C ILE A 340 5.11 6.78 3.10
N ARG A 341 5.23 8.10 3.21
CA ARG A 341 6.18 8.73 4.14
C ARG A 341 5.87 8.47 5.62
N THR A 342 4.63 8.13 5.94
CA THR A 342 4.20 7.78 7.30
C THR A 342 3.83 6.30 7.44
N LEU A 343 4.05 5.48 6.41
CA LEU A 343 3.64 4.07 6.39
C LEU A 343 4.20 3.29 7.59
N SER A 344 5.51 3.39 7.85
CA SER A 344 6.16 2.63 8.91
C SER A 344 5.65 2.98 10.31
N VAL A 345 5.40 4.27 10.58
CA VAL A 345 4.87 4.71 11.88
C VAL A 345 3.39 4.37 12.03
N ARG A 346 2.60 4.44 10.94
CA ARG A 346 1.20 4.03 10.93
C ARG A 346 1.07 2.52 11.16
N LEU A 347 1.83 1.69 10.44
CA LEU A 347 1.78 0.23 10.58
C LEU A 347 2.14 -0.22 12.00
N LYS A 348 3.19 0.34 12.62
CA LYS A 348 3.51 0.06 14.03
C LYS A 348 2.35 0.39 14.98
N GLN A 349 1.65 1.48 14.73
CA GLN A 349 0.50 1.87 15.55
C GLN A 349 -0.74 1.00 15.26
N HIS A 350 -0.95 0.58 14.01
CA HIS A 350 -1.98 -0.38 13.61
C HIS A 350 -1.76 -1.72 14.30
N GLU A 351 -0.55 -2.28 14.22
CA GLU A 351 -0.17 -3.53 14.88
C GLU A 351 -0.47 -3.49 16.37
N LYS A 352 0.07 -2.47 17.07
CA LYS A 352 -0.11 -2.31 18.51
C LYS A 352 -1.59 -2.28 18.91
N ASN A 353 -2.41 -1.53 18.18
CA ASN A 353 -3.83 -1.40 18.49
C ASN A 353 -4.61 -2.67 18.15
N ALA A 354 -4.36 -3.25 16.98
CA ALA A 354 -5.05 -4.45 16.53
C ALA A 354 -4.76 -5.64 17.44
N LEU A 355 -3.50 -5.84 17.84
CA LEU A 355 -3.13 -6.88 18.80
C LEU A 355 -3.81 -6.69 20.16
N ALA A 356 -3.86 -5.46 20.67
CA ALA A 356 -4.53 -5.19 21.96
C ALA A 356 -6.03 -5.51 21.89
N ILE A 357 -6.71 -5.17 20.78
CA ILE A 357 -8.12 -5.49 20.58
C ILE A 357 -8.33 -6.98 20.35
N ALA A 358 -7.46 -7.63 19.57
CA ALA A 358 -7.52 -9.05 19.27
C ALA A 358 -7.37 -9.90 20.54
N GLN A 359 -6.38 -9.60 21.39
CA GLN A 359 -6.18 -10.24 22.68
C GLN A 359 -7.35 -10.01 23.64
N TRP A 360 -7.93 -8.80 23.65
CA TRP A 360 -9.13 -8.53 24.44
C TRP A 360 -10.33 -9.34 23.93
N LEU A 361 -10.49 -9.46 22.61
CA LEU A 361 -11.56 -10.25 21.97
C LEU A 361 -11.45 -11.75 22.31
N GLU A 362 -10.25 -12.32 22.40
CA GLU A 362 -10.04 -13.71 22.80
C GLU A 362 -10.58 -14.02 24.21
N GLN A 363 -10.66 -13.01 25.08
CA GLN A 363 -11.15 -13.14 26.44
C GLN A 363 -12.68 -12.96 26.54
N GLN A 364 -13.36 -12.57 25.46
CA GLN A 364 -14.78 -12.26 25.53
C GLN A 364 -15.65 -13.53 25.42
N PRO A 365 -16.61 -13.74 26.35
CA PRO A 365 -17.43 -14.95 26.35
C PRO A 365 -18.35 -15.07 25.13
N GLN A 366 -18.58 -14.00 24.37
CA GLN A 366 -19.39 -13.97 23.15
C GLN A 366 -18.60 -14.40 21.91
N VAL A 367 -17.27 -14.31 21.95
CA VAL A 367 -16.36 -14.59 20.83
C VAL A 367 -16.04 -16.09 20.82
N ALA A 368 -16.02 -16.67 19.63
CA ALA A 368 -15.68 -18.06 19.38
C ALA A 368 -14.24 -18.23 18.89
N LYS A 369 -13.79 -17.33 18.01
CA LYS A 369 -12.46 -17.38 17.40
C LYS A 369 -12.02 -15.97 17.01
N VAL A 370 -10.75 -15.65 17.23
CA VAL A 370 -10.08 -14.48 16.66
C VAL A 370 -9.09 -14.97 15.60
N MET A 371 -9.09 -14.33 14.44
CA MET A 371 -8.33 -14.68 13.24
C MET A 371 -7.36 -13.52 12.96
N HIS A 372 -6.30 -13.47 13.76
CA HIS A 372 -5.23 -12.48 13.64
C HIS A 372 -3.89 -13.22 13.55
N PRO A 373 -3.11 -13.09 12.47
CA PRO A 373 -1.88 -13.86 12.25
C PRO A 373 -0.84 -13.76 13.39
N ALA A 374 -0.71 -12.56 13.95
CA ALA A 374 0.22 -12.31 15.05
C ALA A 374 -0.20 -12.87 16.43
N LEU A 375 -1.36 -13.49 16.57
CA LEU A 375 -1.74 -14.18 17.81
C LEU A 375 -1.17 -15.60 17.85
N PRO A 376 -0.59 -16.07 18.97
CA PRO A 376 -0.11 -17.45 19.10
C PRO A 376 -1.18 -18.53 18.93
N SER A 377 -2.46 -18.18 19.12
CA SER A 377 -3.61 -19.06 18.88
C SER A 377 -3.95 -19.25 17.41
N HIS A 378 -3.37 -18.45 16.50
CA HIS A 378 -3.57 -18.57 15.08
C HIS A 378 -2.91 -19.86 14.56
N PRO A 379 -3.61 -20.73 13.81
CA PRO A 379 -3.07 -22.03 13.41
C PRO A 379 -1.74 -21.92 12.62
N GLN A 380 -1.61 -20.88 11.81
CA GLN A 380 -0.41 -20.58 11.03
C GLN A 380 0.48 -19.49 11.65
N HIS A 381 0.43 -19.30 12.98
CA HIS A 381 1.23 -18.27 13.66
C HIS A 381 2.73 -18.40 13.40
N GLU A 382 3.27 -19.62 13.49
CA GLU A 382 4.72 -19.85 13.27
C GLU A 382 5.14 -19.53 11.84
N LEU A 383 4.27 -19.74 10.86
CA LEU A 383 4.51 -19.38 9.47
C LEU A 383 4.53 -17.85 9.29
N TRP A 384 3.55 -17.14 9.87
CA TRP A 384 3.55 -15.67 9.90
C TRP A 384 4.82 -15.14 10.57
N LYS A 385 5.20 -15.68 11.72
CA LYS A 385 6.36 -15.24 12.51
C LYS A 385 7.68 -15.46 11.77
N ARG A 386 7.75 -16.51 10.94
CA ARG A 386 8.92 -16.80 10.08
C ARG A 386 9.04 -15.79 8.95
N ASP A 387 7.92 -15.46 8.29
CA ASP A 387 7.92 -14.77 6.99
C ASP A 387 7.59 -13.26 7.07
N PHE A 388 6.96 -12.80 8.15
CA PHE A 388 6.54 -11.41 8.32
C PHE A 388 7.37 -10.71 9.40
N SER A 389 7.72 -9.45 9.15
CA SER A 389 8.44 -8.59 10.10
C SER A 389 7.54 -7.84 11.09
N GLY A 390 6.22 -7.99 10.96
CA GLY A 390 5.22 -7.35 11.79
C GLY A 390 3.80 -7.65 11.30
N SER A 391 2.82 -6.92 11.84
CA SER A 391 1.41 -7.08 11.46
C SER A 391 0.78 -5.79 10.96
N SER A 392 -0.16 -5.92 10.04
CA SER A 392 -1.08 -4.82 9.75
C SER A 392 -2.16 -4.73 10.84
N GLY A 393 -3.11 -3.80 10.67
CA GLY A 393 -4.21 -3.59 11.61
C GLY A 393 -5.48 -4.38 11.30
N LEU A 394 -5.51 -5.15 10.21
CA LEU A 394 -6.71 -5.84 9.74
C LEU A 394 -6.74 -7.29 10.23
N PHE A 395 -7.83 -7.67 10.89
CA PHE A 395 -8.08 -9.04 11.35
C PHE A 395 -9.58 -9.34 11.43
N GLY A 396 -9.93 -10.62 11.61
CA GLY A 396 -11.30 -11.08 11.72
C GLY A 396 -11.59 -11.73 13.08
N PHE A 397 -12.86 -11.81 13.45
CA PHE A 397 -13.30 -12.70 14.52
C PHE A 397 -14.68 -13.28 14.26
N GLN A 398 -15.00 -14.36 14.94
CA GLN A 398 -16.27 -15.06 14.86
C GLN A 398 -16.97 -15.01 16.21
N LEU A 399 -18.27 -14.68 16.21
CA LEU A 399 -19.12 -14.80 17.39
C LEU A 399 -19.61 -16.24 17.53
N LYS A 400 -20.00 -16.65 18.74
CA LYS A 400 -20.60 -17.97 18.98
C LYS A 400 -21.88 -18.15 18.15
N ARG A 401 -22.09 -19.35 17.61
CA ARG A 401 -23.17 -19.68 16.66
C ARG A 401 -24.60 -19.38 17.16
N HIS A 402 -24.81 -19.28 18.47
CA HIS A 402 -26.15 -19.04 19.04
C HIS A 402 -26.64 -17.58 18.91
N TYR A 403 -25.78 -16.63 18.52
CA TYR A 403 -26.21 -15.26 18.25
C TYR A 403 -26.95 -15.17 16.90
N SER A 404 -28.18 -14.65 16.93
CA SER A 404 -28.97 -14.46 15.71
C SER A 404 -28.39 -13.35 14.83
N GLN A 405 -28.70 -13.38 13.52
CA GLN A 405 -28.31 -12.29 12.61
C GLN A 405 -28.82 -10.93 13.10
N ARG A 406 -30.05 -10.87 13.63
CA ARG A 406 -30.61 -9.63 14.22
C ARG A 406 -29.79 -9.11 15.40
N ALA A 407 -29.24 -10.00 16.24
CA ALA A 407 -28.37 -9.60 17.34
C ALA A 407 -27.06 -9.01 16.82
N VAL A 408 -26.50 -9.60 15.76
CA VAL A 408 -25.31 -9.07 15.07
C VAL A 408 -25.61 -7.69 14.46
N ASP A 409 -26.70 -7.55 13.70
CA ASP A 409 -27.08 -6.28 13.08
C ASP A 409 -27.30 -5.19 14.14
N ASN A 410 -27.95 -5.53 15.25
CA ASN A 410 -28.10 -4.63 16.38
C ASN A 410 -26.74 -4.21 16.95
N MET A 411 -25.79 -5.13 17.14
CA MET A 411 -24.44 -4.77 17.61
C MET A 411 -23.77 -3.79 16.65
N LEU A 412 -23.81 -4.06 15.34
CA LEU A 412 -23.19 -3.22 14.31
C LEU A 412 -23.80 -1.81 14.27
N ASN A 413 -25.14 -1.71 14.32
CA ASN A 413 -25.86 -0.44 14.31
C ASN A 413 -25.59 0.43 15.54
N HIS A 414 -25.06 -0.15 16.63
CA HIS A 414 -24.81 0.55 17.89
C HIS A 414 -23.32 0.87 18.13
N PHE A 415 -22.44 0.59 17.16
CA PHE A 415 -21.07 1.10 17.23
C PHE A 415 -21.06 2.62 17.11
N LYS A 416 -20.38 3.27 18.08
CA LYS A 416 -20.22 4.73 18.12
C LYS A 416 -18.89 5.21 17.55
N LEU A 417 -17.88 4.33 17.54
CA LEU A 417 -16.52 4.63 17.09
C LEU A 417 -16.16 3.89 15.80
N PHE A 418 -16.77 2.74 15.55
CA PHE A 418 -16.58 1.98 14.31
C PHE A 418 -17.63 2.38 13.28
N SER A 419 -17.16 2.72 12.09
CA SER A 419 -18.01 3.01 10.94
C SER A 419 -18.12 1.79 10.04
N MET A 420 -19.33 1.51 9.55
CA MET A 420 -19.55 0.48 8.53
C MET A 420 -19.22 1.03 7.13
N GLY A 421 -18.37 0.33 6.40
CA GLY A 421 -18.08 0.61 4.99
C GLY A 421 -17.04 -0.35 4.43
N PHE A 422 -17.13 -0.71 3.15
CA PHE A 422 -16.09 -1.51 2.50
C PHE A 422 -14.75 -0.77 2.56
N SER A 423 -13.63 -1.52 2.60
CA SER A 423 -12.31 -1.02 3.04
C SER A 423 -12.16 -0.79 4.54
N ARG A 424 -13.25 -0.70 5.32
CA ARG A 424 -13.23 -0.54 6.79
C ARG A 424 -13.98 -1.68 7.55
N PHE A 425 -14.86 -2.40 6.89
CA PHE A 425 -15.72 -3.43 7.44
C PHE A 425 -16.18 -4.37 6.32
N GLU A 426 -16.16 -5.68 6.56
CA GLU A 426 -16.68 -6.66 5.61
C GLU A 426 -17.45 -7.78 6.32
N ARG A 427 -18.60 -8.13 5.73
CA ARG A 427 -19.43 -9.25 6.16
C ARG A 427 -19.03 -10.45 5.31
N LEU A 428 -18.62 -11.55 5.95
CA LEU A 428 -18.56 -12.85 5.29
C LEU A 428 -19.98 -13.18 4.76
N ARG A 429 -20.15 -13.21 3.44
CA ARG A 429 -21.28 -13.90 2.81
C ARG A 429 -21.03 -15.39 3.00
N ASN A 430 -21.95 -16.09 3.66
CA ASN A 430 -21.95 -17.56 3.68
C ASN A 430 -22.18 -18.04 2.24
N GLY A 431 -21.09 -18.28 1.50
CA GLY A 431 -21.17 -18.49 0.05
C GLY A 431 -19.98 -19.17 -0.60
N ALA A 432 -19.06 -19.81 0.12
CA ALA A 432 -18.08 -20.75 -0.44
C ALA A 432 -17.42 -21.55 0.70
N HIS A 433 -18.12 -22.60 1.16
CA HIS A 433 -17.65 -23.77 1.92
C HIS A 433 -18.89 -24.45 2.51
N LYS A 434 -19.64 -25.12 1.64
CA LYS A 434 -20.56 -26.20 2.04
C LYS A 434 -19.83 -27.49 1.71
N LYS A 435 -19.62 -28.35 2.71
CA LYS A 435 -18.63 -29.44 2.83
C LYS A 435 -17.30 -28.86 3.35
N GLU A 436 -16.88 -28.98 4.60
CA GLU A 436 -17.12 -29.94 5.67
C GLU A 436 -16.91 -29.25 7.03
N LEU A 437 -17.97 -28.68 7.66
CA LEU A 437 -17.92 -28.21 9.06
C LEU A 437 -19.34 -28.28 9.68
N LEU A 438 -19.98 -29.44 9.51
CA LEU A 438 -21.13 -29.85 10.32
C LEU A 438 -20.63 -30.39 11.66
#